data_AF-A0A9D5NL93-F1
#
_entry.id   AF-A0A9D5NL93-F1
#
_cell.length_a   1.000
_cell.length_b   1.000
_cell.length_c   1.000
_cell.angle_alpha   90.00
_cell.angle_beta   90.00
_cell.angle_gamma   90.00
#
_symmetry.space_group_name_H-M   'P 1'
#
loop_
_entity.id
_entity.type
_entity.pdbx_description
1 polymer ?
#
loop_
_entity_poly.entity_id
_entity_poly.type
_entity_poly.pdbx_seq_one_letter_code
_entity_poly.pdbx_strand_id
1 'polypeptide(L)'
;MKRILVILIAIICFNGCDKEMIIDWAPITFKIQVQDSQGNDMLDPANNNTWLIGTEISFRNYSEVIDENDISPVTKVVLPEYSGARIEKGSDCYFIAFGEFMRWDNDTELMTIKWPDGSISEVSYKCRLIESKLEAKETFKLNGLKCSNPIVIVK
;
A
#
# COMPACT_ATOMS: atom_id res chain seq x y z
N MET A 1 55.29 16.01 23.62
CA MET A 1 54.69 14.74 23.18
C MET A 1 53.33 14.44 23.83
N LYS A 2 53.17 14.50 25.16
CA LYS A 2 51.87 14.26 25.84
C LYS A 2 50.72 15.18 25.42
N ARG A 3 51.00 16.47 25.12
CA ARG A 3 49.98 17.45 24.67
C ARG A 3 49.44 17.18 23.25
N ILE A 4 50.27 16.60 22.37
CA ILE A 4 49.86 16.25 20.99
C ILE A 4 48.97 15.01 21.00
N LEU A 5 49.26 14.03 21.87
CA LEU A 5 48.45 12.82 22.04
C LEU A 5 47.02 13.13 22.52
N VAL A 6 46.86 14.09 23.44
CA VAL A 6 45.54 14.51 23.96
C VAL A 6 44.70 15.21 22.88
N ILE A 7 45.33 15.99 22.00
CA ILE A 7 44.63 16.65 20.88
C ILE A 7 44.19 15.63 19.82
N LEU A 8 45.01 14.63 19.52
CA LEU A 8 44.66 13.54 18.60
C LEU A 8 43.50 12.68 19.13
N ILE A 9 43.47 12.37 20.42
CA ILE A 9 42.35 11.64 21.05
C ILE A 9 41.06 12.47 21.01
N ALA A 10 41.14 13.79 21.25
CA ALA A 10 39.98 14.67 21.19
C ALA A 10 39.37 14.74 19.77
N ILE A 11 40.19 14.78 18.71
CA ILE A 11 39.71 14.84 17.32
C ILE A 11 39.00 13.53 16.91
N ILE A 12 39.44 12.38 17.43
CA ILE A 12 38.79 11.08 17.16
C ILE A 12 37.42 10.99 17.85
N CYS A 13 37.23 11.62 19.01
CA CYS A 13 35.96 11.63 19.74
C CYS A 13 34.87 12.53 19.13
N PHE A 14 35.20 13.44 18.21
CA PHE A 14 34.22 14.32 17.55
C PHE A 14 33.68 13.81 16.20
N ASN A 15 34.27 12.75 15.64
CA ASN A 15 33.83 12.15 14.37
C ASN A 15 32.90 10.93 14.56
N GLY A 16 32.51 10.64 15.80
CA GLY A 16 31.60 9.54 16.12
C GLY A 16 30.18 10.05 16.20
N CYS A 17 29.31 9.54 15.33
CA CYS A 17 27.85 9.70 15.29
C CYS A 17 27.31 10.92 14.54
N ASP A 18 27.54 10.97 13.22
CA ASP A 18 26.41 11.27 12.34
C ASP A 18 25.46 10.09 12.44
N LYS A 19 24.49 10.19 13.36
CA LYS A 19 23.37 9.26 13.43
C LYS A 19 22.45 9.57 12.26
N GLU A 20 22.83 9.15 11.06
CA GLU A 20 21.86 9.03 9.97
C GLU A 20 20.74 8.10 10.47
N MET A 21 19.59 8.71 10.77
CA MET A 21 18.41 7.99 11.23
C MET A 21 17.82 7.26 10.03
N ILE A 22 17.95 5.94 10.00
CA ILE A 22 17.26 5.11 9.03
C ILE A 22 15.79 5.04 9.45
N ILE A 23 14.90 5.56 8.62
CA ILE A 23 13.45 5.47 8.82
C ILE A 23 12.94 4.31 7.97
N ASP A 24 12.30 3.33 8.63
CA ASP A 24 11.60 2.25 7.96
C ASP A 24 10.13 2.64 7.79
N TRP A 25 9.74 2.98 6.55
CA TRP A 25 8.36 3.34 6.23
C TRP A 25 7.57 2.09 5.90
N ALA A 26 6.50 1.84 6.64
CA ALA A 26 5.58 0.76 6.34
C ALA A 26 5.11 0.83 4.87
N PRO A 27 5.10 -0.31 4.14
CA PRO A 27 4.72 -0.33 2.74
C PRO A 27 3.27 0.12 2.54
N ILE A 28 2.93 0.50 1.31
CA ILE A 28 1.56 0.77 0.92
C ILE A 28 0.93 -0.51 0.34
N THR A 29 -0.24 -0.86 0.85
CA THR A 29 -1.17 -1.83 0.26
C THR A 29 -2.47 -1.11 -0.04
N PHE A 30 -2.92 -1.19 -1.29
CA PHE A 30 -4.26 -0.74 -1.66
C PHE A 30 -5.26 -1.76 -1.16
N LYS A 31 -6.22 -1.32 -0.32
CA LYS A 31 -7.32 -2.16 0.15
C LYS A 31 -8.58 -1.70 -0.56
N ILE A 32 -9.16 -2.57 -1.38
CA ILE A 32 -10.31 -2.22 -2.24
C ILE A 32 -11.49 -3.06 -1.80
N GLN A 33 -12.52 -2.42 -1.28
CA GLN A 33 -13.82 -3.02 -1.03
C GLN A 33 -14.68 -2.86 -2.28
N VAL A 34 -15.38 -3.92 -2.67
CA VAL A 34 -16.36 -3.86 -3.74
C VAL A 34 -17.73 -4.19 -3.17
N GLN A 35 -18.67 -3.27 -3.38
CA GLN A 35 -20.03 -3.37 -2.88
C GLN A 35 -21.01 -3.24 -4.04
N ASP A 36 -22.16 -3.90 -3.90
CA ASP A 36 -23.27 -3.63 -4.80
C ASP A 36 -23.95 -2.29 -4.46
N SER A 37 -24.92 -1.87 -5.28
CA SER A 37 -25.73 -0.67 -5.03
C SER A 37 -26.48 -0.64 -3.68
N GLN A 38 -26.62 -1.77 -2.99
CA GLN A 38 -27.27 -1.90 -1.68
C GLN A 38 -26.25 -1.91 -0.52
N GLY A 39 -24.95 -1.91 -0.82
CA GLY A 39 -23.87 -1.97 0.15
C GLY A 39 -23.44 -3.39 0.54
N ASN A 40 -23.93 -4.43 -0.14
CA ASN A 40 -23.54 -5.80 0.14
C ASN A 40 -22.13 -6.07 -0.38
N ASP A 41 -21.34 -6.82 0.38
CA ASP A 41 -19.98 -7.20 0.01
C ASP A 41 -19.96 -8.17 -1.18
N MET A 42 -19.47 -7.70 -2.33
CA MET A 42 -19.39 -8.50 -3.54
C MET A 42 -18.16 -9.41 -3.58
N LEU A 43 -17.24 -9.27 -2.62
CA LEU A 43 -16.03 -10.09 -2.51
C LEU A 43 -16.22 -11.26 -1.53
N ASP A 44 -17.35 -11.34 -0.82
CA ASP A 44 -17.67 -12.47 0.06
C ASP A 44 -17.72 -13.77 -0.75
N PRO A 45 -16.87 -14.77 -0.45
CA PRO A 45 -16.86 -16.06 -1.14
C PRO A 45 -18.21 -16.79 -1.13
N ALA A 46 -19.10 -16.47 -0.17
CA ALA A 46 -20.46 -17.00 -0.14
C ALA A 46 -21.32 -16.55 -1.34
N ASN A 47 -20.96 -15.45 -2.01
CA ASN A 47 -21.72 -14.84 -3.10
C ASN A 47 -21.34 -15.34 -4.51
N ASN A 48 -20.44 -16.33 -4.62
CA ASN A 48 -19.88 -16.82 -5.89
C ASN A 48 -19.17 -15.70 -6.69
N ASN A 49 -17.89 -15.53 -6.41
CA ASN A 49 -17.03 -14.47 -6.95
C ASN A 49 -16.70 -14.59 -8.45
N THR A 50 -17.39 -15.43 -9.23
CA THR A 50 -17.12 -15.58 -10.68
C THR A 50 -17.25 -14.28 -11.48
N TRP A 51 -17.94 -13.27 -10.94
CA TRP A 51 -18.04 -11.94 -11.56
C TRP A 51 -16.69 -11.19 -11.58
N LEU A 52 -15.72 -11.57 -10.74
CA LEU A 52 -14.37 -11.00 -10.71
C LEU A 52 -13.44 -11.59 -11.78
N ILE A 53 -13.80 -12.71 -12.41
CA ILE A 53 -12.91 -13.43 -13.33
C ILE A 53 -12.48 -12.50 -14.47
N GLY A 54 -11.17 -12.28 -14.58
CA GLY A 54 -10.58 -11.37 -15.57
C GLY A 54 -10.44 -9.92 -15.11
N THR A 55 -10.66 -9.61 -13.83
CA THR A 55 -10.33 -8.30 -13.28
C THR A 55 -8.82 -8.09 -13.30
N GLU A 56 -8.37 -7.06 -14.02
CA GLU A 56 -6.96 -6.66 -14.07
C GLU A 56 -6.73 -5.47 -13.16
N ILE A 57 -5.71 -5.54 -12.32
CA ILE A 57 -5.23 -4.42 -11.50
C ILE A 57 -3.79 -4.08 -11.87
N SER A 58 -3.51 -2.78 -12.02
CA SER A 58 -2.18 -2.30 -12.42
C SER A 58 -1.76 -1.10 -11.57
N PHE A 59 -0.51 -1.07 -11.16
CA PHE A 59 0.12 0.07 -10.48
C PHE A 59 1.62 0.08 -10.79
N ARG A 60 2.15 1.22 -11.24
CA ARG A 60 3.53 1.33 -11.74
C ARG A 60 3.81 0.30 -12.84
N ASN A 61 4.81 -0.55 -12.65
CA ASN A 61 5.21 -1.64 -13.55
C ASN A 61 4.60 -3.00 -13.16
N TYR A 62 3.68 -3.03 -12.19
CA TYR A 62 2.97 -4.23 -11.76
C TYR A 62 1.60 -4.27 -12.43
N SER A 63 1.25 -5.43 -12.97
CA SER A 63 -0.07 -5.69 -13.56
C SER A 63 -0.41 -7.15 -13.35
N GLU A 64 -1.56 -7.40 -12.74
CA GLU A 64 -1.99 -8.74 -12.34
C GLU A 64 -3.48 -8.94 -12.64
N VAL A 65 -3.85 -10.17 -12.94
CA VAL A 65 -5.25 -10.60 -12.98
C VAL A 65 -5.57 -11.18 -11.61
N ILE A 66 -6.65 -10.73 -10.98
CA ILE A 66 -7.09 -11.24 -9.69
C ILE A 66 -7.51 -12.71 -9.84
N ASP A 67 -6.98 -13.57 -8.96
CA ASP A 67 -7.52 -14.91 -8.75
C ASP A 67 -8.64 -14.82 -7.71
N GLU A 68 -9.88 -15.11 -8.13
CA GLU A 68 -11.06 -15.03 -7.27
C GLU A 68 -11.07 -16.09 -6.15
N ASN A 69 -10.19 -17.09 -6.24
CA ASN A 69 -10.05 -18.18 -5.27
C ASN A 69 -8.85 -17.97 -4.32
N ASP A 70 -7.96 -17.02 -4.60
CA ASP A 70 -6.82 -16.71 -3.72
C ASP A 70 -7.27 -15.86 -2.53
N ILE A 71 -7.79 -16.56 -1.52
CA ILE A 71 -8.27 -15.97 -0.27
C ILE A 71 -7.23 -16.20 0.82
N SER A 72 -6.51 -15.13 1.16
CA SER A 72 -5.49 -15.16 2.20
C SER A 72 -6.05 -14.69 3.56
N PRO A 73 -5.78 -15.40 4.66
CA PRO A 73 -6.12 -14.93 5.99
C PRO A 73 -5.22 -13.76 6.39
N VAL A 74 -5.81 -12.67 6.88
CA VAL A 74 -5.02 -11.56 7.46
C VAL A 74 -4.38 -12.03 8.76
N THR A 75 -3.05 -12.01 8.83
CA THR A 75 -2.30 -12.31 10.07
C THR A 75 -1.83 -11.02 10.73
N LYS A 76 -1.61 -11.05 12.06
CA LYS A 76 -1.03 -9.90 12.80
C LYS A 76 0.49 -9.75 12.58
N VAL A 77 1.12 -10.72 11.94
CA VAL A 77 2.57 -10.72 11.70
C VAL A 77 2.81 -10.11 10.32
N VAL A 78 3.53 -8.99 10.29
CA VAL A 78 3.92 -8.34 9.04
C VAL A 78 5.32 -8.80 8.67
N LEU A 79 5.41 -9.62 7.64
CA LEU A 79 6.64 -9.88 6.89
C LEU A 79 6.43 -9.20 5.54
N PRO A 80 7.17 -8.11 5.23
CA PRO A 80 6.96 -7.37 4.00
C PRO A 80 7.44 -8.20 2.81
N GLU A 81 6.50 -8.89 2.16
CA GLU A 81 6.71 -9.67 0.94
C GLU A 81 5.66 -9.22 -0.08
N TYR A 82 6.11 -8.80 -1.26
CA TYR A 82 5.17 -8.50 -2.35
C TYR A 82 4.34 -9.74 -2.63
N SER A 83 3.04 -9.63 -2.35
CA SER A 83 2.10 -10.74 -2.34
C SER A 83 1.01 -10.56 -3.40
N GLY A 84 1.30 -9.73 -4.41
CA GLY A 84 0.41 -9.48 -5.53
C GLY A 84 -0.96 -8.93 -5.16
N ALA A 85 -1.91 -9.14 -6.06
CA ALA A 85 -3.34 -8.92 -5.88
C ALA A 85 -4.00 -10.19 -5.34
N ARG A 86 -4.64 -10.09 -4.18
CA ARG A 86 -5.33 -11.23 -3.53
C ARG A 86 -6.57 -10.76 -2.79
N ILE A 87 -7.48 -11.68 -2.48
CA ILE A 87 -8.64 -11.38 -1.63
C ILE A 87 -8.26 -11.66 -0.18
N GLU A 88 -8.48 -10.69 0.70
CA GLU A 88 -8.24 -10.83 2.13
C GLU A 88 -9.54 -10.67 2.93
N LYS A 89 -9.67 -11.47 3.99
CA LYS A 89 -10.77 -11.34 4.96
C LYS A 89 -10.39 -10.34 6.06
N GLY A 90 -11.04 -9.17 6.03
CA GLY A 90 -11.03 -8.22 7.15
C GLY A 90 -11.96 -8.63 8.29
N SER A 91 -12.16 -7.73 9.26
CA SER A 91 -13.02 -8.00 10.42
C SER A 91 -14.48 -8.23 10.02
N ASP A 92 -15.01 -7.38 9.14
CA ASP A 92 -16.43 -7.33 8.78
C ASP A 92 -16.70 -7.43 7.27
N CYS A 93 -15.64 -7.49 6.44
CA CYS A 93 -15.73 -7.49 4.98
C CYS A 93 -14.48 -8.12 4.36
N TYR A 94 -14.63 -8.52 3.10
CA TYR A 94 -13.57 -8.90 2.21
C TYR A 94 -13.08 -7.68 1.41
N PHE A 95 -11.80 -7.67 1.07
CA PHE A 95 -11.22 -6.64 0.23
C PHE A 95 -10.14 -7.24 -0.67
N ILE A 96 -9.94 -6.65 -1.84
CA ILE A 96 -8.77 -6.92 -2.66
C ILE A 96 -7.60 -6.17 -2.02
N ALA A 97 -6.56 -6.89 -1.64
CA ALA A 97 -5.27 -6.34 -1.23
C ALA A 97 -4.34 -6.35 -2.42
N PHE A 98 -3.76 -5.19 -2.77
CA PHE A 98 -2.77 -5.09 -3.84
C PHE A 98 -1.51 -4.37 -3.36
N GLY A 99 -0.38 -5.07 -3.41
CA GLY A 99 0.90 -4.67 -2.84
C GLY A 99 1.64 -5.87 -2.24
N GLU A 100 2.61 -5.69 -1.37
CA GLU A 100 3.06 -4.46 -0.69
C GLU A 100 4.05 -3.65 -1.53
N PHE A 101 3.80 -2.34 -1.70
CA PHE A 101 4.70 -1.46 -2.46
C PHE A 101 5.54 -0.58 -1.54
N MET A 102 6.77 -0.29 -1.97
CA MET A 102 7.62 0.68 -1.28
C MET A 102 6.93 2.05 -1.25
N ARG A 103 6.94 2.65 -0.05
CA ARG A 103 6.50 4.02 0.19
C ARG A 103 7.67 4.98 -0.07
N TRP A 104 7.44 6.00 -0.87
CA TRP A 104 8.41 7.06 -1.17
C TRP A 104 7.65 8.37 -1.40
N ASP A 105 8.35 9.49 -1.24
CA ASP A 105 7.79 10.80 -1.62
C ASP A 105 7.63 10.81 -3.14
N ASN A 106 6.40 11.03 -3.61
CA ASN A 106 6.06 10.90 -5.01
C ASN A 106 5.10 12.02 -5.47
N ASP A 107 5.15 12.25 -6.78
CA ASP A 107 4.03 12.87 -7.46
C ASP A 107 2.83 11.91 -7.51
N THR A 108 1.69 12.40 -7.99
CA THR A 108 0.49 11.58 -8.09
C THR A 108 0.72 10.39 -9.03
N GLU A 109 0.63 9.18 -8.48
CA GLU A 109 0.66 7.91 -9.21
C GLU A 109 -0.77 7.41 -9.46
N LEU A 110 -0.95 6.57 -10.48
CA LEU A 110 -2.24 6.03 -10.88
C LEU A 110 -2.24 4.50 -10.76
N MET A 111 -3.18 3.97 -10.00
CA MET A 111 -3.60 2.57 -10.05
C MET A 111 -4.87 2.47 -10.89
N THR A 112 -4.95 1.47 -11.76
CA THR A 112 -6.13 1.20 -12.57
C THR A 112 -6.66 -0.19 -12.24
N ILE A 113 -7.99 -0.31 -12.21
CA ILE A 113 -8.69 -1.59 -12.13
C ILE A 113 -9.59 -1.67 -13.34
N LYS A 114 -9.37 -2.64 -14.22
CA LYS A 114 -10.26 -2.97 -15.33
C LYS A 114 -11.12 -4.14 -14.92
N TRP A 115 -12.42 -3.93 -14.97
CA TRP A 115 -13.39 -4.92 -14.56
C TRP A 115 -13.86 -5.77 -15.75
N PRO A 116 -14.42 -6.98 -15.51
CA PRO A 116 -14.90 -7.85 -16.59
C PRO A 116 -16.06 -7.26 -17.41
N ASP A 117 -16.82 -6.32 -16.83
CA ASP A 117 -17.87 -5.56 -17.53
C ASP A 117 -17.32 -4.46 -18.47
N GLY A 118 -15.99 -4.29 -18.53
CA GLY A 118 -15.30 -3.29 -19.36
C GLY A 118 -15.18 -1.91 -18.73
N SER A 119 -15.80 -1.67 -17.57
CA SER A 119 -15.60 -0.41 -16.85
C SER A 119 -14.22 -0.34 -16.18
N ILE A 120 -13.77 0.87 -15.90
CA ILE A 120 -12.46 1.14 -15.33
C ILE A 120 -12.62 1.97 -14.06
N SER A 121 -11.92 1.60 -13.00
CA SER A 121 -11.76 2.42 -11.80
C SER A 121 -10.33 2.94 -11.72
N GLU A 122 -10.21 4.25 -11.54
CA GLU A 122 -8.94 4.96 -11.47
C GLU A 122 -8.70 5.44 -10.05
N VAL A 123 -7.60 5.01 -9.44
CA VAL A 123 -7.21 5.41 -8.10
C VAL A 123 -5.93 6.21 -8.18
N SER A 124 -6.03 7.51 -7.92
CA SER A 124 -4.86 8.37 -7.76
C SER A 124 -4.30 8.23 -6.34
N TYR A 125 -3.00 8.01 -6.22
CA TYR A 125 -2.27 7.91 -4.97
C TYR A 125 -1.16 8.95 -4.92
N LYS A 126 -1.04 9.67 -3.80
CA LYS A 126 0.09 10.55 -3.52
C LYS A 126 0.53 10.35 -2.08
N CYS A 127 1.83 10.28 -1.87
CA CYS A 127 2.46 10.18 -0.57
C CYS A 127 3.51 11.28 -0.42
N ARG A 128 3.45 11.98 0.71
CA ARG A 128 4.51 12.90 1.14
C ARG A 128 5.12 12.40 2.44
N LEU A 129 6.42 12.19 2.44
CA LEU A 129 7.16 11.77 3.64
C LEU A 129 7.61 13.00 4.43
N ILE A 130 7.38 12.98 5.73
CA ILE A 130 7.76 14.06 6.65
C ILE A 130 8.65 13.47 7.73
N GLU A 131 9.94 13.35 7.39
CA GLU A 131 10.96 12.70 8.23
C GLU A 131 11.07 13.33 9.63
N SER A 132 11.00 14.67 9.72
CA SER A 132 11.05 15.40 10.98
C SER A 132 9.91 15.07 11.95
N LYS A 133 8.82 14.47 11.45
CA LYS A 133 7.67 14.04 12.24
C LYS A 133 7.49 12.52 12.26
N LEU A 134 8.33 11.77 11.55
CA LEU A 134 8.15 10.35 11.29
C LEU A 134 6.73 10.04 10.79
N GLU A 135 6.19 10.92 9.94
CA GLU A 135 4.83 10.88 9.43
C GLU A 135 4.83 10.74 7.90
N ALA A 136 3.97 9.88 7.37
CA ALA A 136 3.66 9.84 5.95
C ALA A 136 2.24 10.35 5.72
N LYS A 137 2.08 11.30 4.80
CA LYS A 137 0.78 11.86 4.42
C LYS A 137 0.34 11.29 3.09
N GLU A 138 -0.67 10.44 3.13
CA GLU A 138 -1.23 9.80 1.95
C GLU A 138 -2.52 10.50 1.51
N THR A 139 -2.74 10.55 0.20
CA THR A 139 -3.98 11.02 -0.40
C THR A 139 -4.41 10.04 -1.46
N PHE A 140 -5.65 9.58 -1.34
CA PHE A 140 -6.30 8.70 -2.32
C PHE A 140 -7.45 9.46 -2.97
N LYS A 141 -7.62 9.24 -4.28
CA LYS A 141 -8.82 9.66 -5.00
C LYS A 141 -9.30 8.52 -5.89
N LEU A 142 -10.58 8.19 -5.80
CA LEU A 142 -11.27 7.28 -6.71
C LEU A 142 -11.99 8.12 -7.77
N ASN A 143 -11.65 7.92 -9.04
CA ASN A 143 -12.23 8.65 -10.18
C ASN A 143 -12.22 10.17 -9.96
N GLY A 144 -11.13 10.70 -9.41
CA GLY A 144 -10.94 12.12 -9.11
C GLY A 144 -11.55 12.61 -7.78
N LEU A 145 -12.38 11.82 -7.11
CA LEU A 145 -12.99 12.16 -5.82
C LEU A 145 -12.17 11.63 -4.65
N LYS A 146 -11.92 12.47 -3.65
CA LYS A 146 -11.14 12.08 -2.45
C LYS A 146 -11.81 10.88 -1.75
N CYS A 147 -11.01 9.86 -1.42
CA CYS A 147 -11.45 8.67 -0.70
C CYS A 147 -10.46 8.29 0.41
N SER A 148 -10.82 7.25 1.17
CA SER A 148 -9.97 6.60 2.17
C SER A 148 -9.23 5.39 1.59
N ASN A 149 -8.34 4.80 2.41
CA ASN A 149 -7.89 3.43 2.26
C ASN A 149 -8.39 2.68 3.53
N PRO A 150 -9.37 1.75 3.43
CA PRO A 150 -9.86 1.11 2.22
C PRO A 150 -10.65 2.03 1.29
N ILE A 151 -10.51 1.75 0.00
CA ILE A 151 -11.21 2.38 -1.13
C ILE A 151 -12.49 1.58 -1.37
N VAL A 152 -13.64 2.25 -1.38
CA VAL A 152 -14.94 1.61 -1.63
C VAL A 152 -15.36 1.87 -3.06
N ILE A 153 -15.56 0.81 -3.84
CA ILE A 153 -16.04 0.85 -5.22
C ILE A 153 -17.44 0.22 -5.25
N VAL A 154 -18.40 0.94 -5.81
CA VAL A 154 -19.77 0.45 -6.01
C VAL A 154 -19.90 -0.10 -7.42
N LYS A 155 -20.45 -1.31 -7.53
CA LYS A 155 -20.69 -2.04 -8.78
C LYS A 155 -22.15 -2.41 -8.98
#